data_AF-A0A819U3A1-F1
#
_entry.id   AF-A0A819U3A1-F1
#
_cell.length_a   1.000
_cell.length_b   1.000
_cell.length_c   1.000
_cell.angle_alpha   90.00
_cell.angle_beta   90.00
_cell.angle_gamma   90.00
#
_symmetry.space_group_name_H-M   'P 1'
#
loop_
_entity.id
_entity.type
_entity.pdbx_description
1 polymer ?
#
loop_
_entity_poly.entity_id
_entity_poly.type
_entity_poly.pdbx_seq_one_letter_code
_entity_poly.pdbx_strand_id
1 'polypeptide(L)'
;NSRIRIQITDFPSGKNTLGSVVEYYDVNNINMNLIPRYRQVFHGMPSGFGFDHNLTQVPILAVLRLYNLTNFHYYILYIQPNKTTINITSTPQECPHSISLVSQNDIPAAFQYHRICRNESLPVCFYDSTYLCICESDRKQAACFIHDLSLELCNLCVSGGKCIQEDRRESKDSICLCPRCYSGRLCEFNMQVFTFVLDSLLAFDKASIQCVYITIVSILFIIGLFNNLCSFVTFKRPRLRIYSVSRCLLMMTILNQCALFFLLIKFLQILFGSTFHWSNNLSCKVVNYFLAVCTRSSYWLTSWITIVRLLMVIYPMMKITKNAATAIWSSVIVVLTLLILHIHEIIFSKSIDEPDSRVALCVIDFAGQSIITNYNRISTLLHYVIPFLVQVISVTLLIVFTTRRRAKALGSKIKLIELLKKQFKTQKELYVMPCIIVLSVLPEAIISFGLACKQLHDWQRHTLLAAYLLSYAPQLLGFLLFVLPSSTYKREFSETFMAKTFFKRFFTQAREKYTIH
;
A
#
# COMPACT_ATOMS: atom_id res chain seq x y z
N ASN A 1 7.83 13.55 47.43
CA ASN A 1 7.58 13.44 45.98
C ASN A 1 6.26 14.08 45.66
N SER A 2 6.33 15.15 44.88
CA SER A 2 5.19 15.89 44.38
C SER A 2 4.79 15.26 43.04
N ARG A 3 3.48 15.04 42.80
CA ARG A 3 2.97 14.31 41.63
C ARG A 3 1.84 15.09 40.97
N ILE A 4 1.95 15.29 39.65
CA ILE A 4 0.91 15.85 38.80
C ILE A 4 0.34 14.71 37.95
N ARG A 5 -0.97 14.54 37.93
CA ARG A 5 -1.67 13.66 36.99
C ARG A 5 -2.79 14.45 36.33
N ILE A 6 -2.77 14.49 34.99
CA ILE A 6 -3.79 15.15 34.19
C ILE A 6 -4.49 14.10 33.34
N GLN A 7 -5.82 14.06 33.46
CA GLN A 7 -6.68 13.29 32.56
C GLN A 7 -7.47 14.26 31.69
N ILE A 8 -7.53 14.00 30.39
CA ILE A 8 -8.29 14.81 29.45
C ILE A 8 -9.61 14.09 29.16
N THR A 9 -10.74 14.72 29.48
CA THR A 9 -12.07 14.10 29.31
C THR A 9 -12.71 14.38 27.96
N ASP A 10 -12.56 15.59 27.44
CA ASP A 10 -13.14 16.01 26.17
C ASP A 10 -12.09 16.68 25.30
N PHE A 11 -11.88 16.14 24.10
CA PHE A 11 -11.09 16.78 23.06
C PHE A 11 -12.02 17.56 22.12
N PRO A 12 -11.58 18.72 21.62
CA PRO A 12 -12.25 19.34 20.49
C PRO A 12 -12.17 18.39 19.29
N SER A 13 -13.30 17.78 18.96
CA SER A 13 -13.41 16.81 17.87
C SER A 13 -13.09 17.47 16.52
N GLY A 14 -12.24 16.84 15.71
CA GLY A 14 -12.17 17.12 14.26
C GLY A 14 -10.86 17.67 13.69
N LYS A 15 -9.75 17.71 14.43
CA LYS A 15 -8.43 18.12 13.87
C LYS A 15 -7.49 16.93 13.74
N ASN A 16 -6.93 16.71 12.53
CA ASN A 16 -5.94 15.67 12.23
C ASN A 16 -4.59 16.01 12.92
N THR A 17 -4.49 15.72 14.21
CA THR A 17 -3.29 15.96 15.02
C THR A 17 -2.23 14.90 14.71
N LEU A 18 -1.04 15.36 14.31
CA LEU A 18 0.11 14.49 14.04
C LEU A 18 0.95 14.23 15.30
N GLY A 19 0.98 15.20 16.21
CA GLY A 19 1.70 15.09 17.47
C GLY A 19 1.30 16.19 18.44
N SER A 20 1.69 16.02 19.68
CA SER A 20 1.39 16.98 20.74
C SER A 20 2.56 17.13 21.70
N VAL A 21 2.65 18.32 22.29
CA VAL A 21 3.67 18.65 23.30
C VAL A 21 2.95 19.24 24.50
N VAL A 22 3.24 18.70 25.68
CA VAL A 22 2.82 19.28 26.95
C VAL A 22 4.01 19.99 27.56
N GLU A 23 3.85 21.27 27.86
CA GLU A 23 4.89 22.10 28.45
C GLU A 23 4.43 22.67 29.79
N TYR A 24 5.31 22.58 30.79
CA TYR A 24 5.09 23.09 32.13
C TYR A 24 6.00 24.31 32.37
N TYR A 25 5.41 25.41 32.81
CA TYR A 25 6.11 26.68 32.99
C TYR A 25 6.02 27.19 34.42
N ASP A 26 7.12 27.81 34.84
CA ASP A 26 7.13 28.80 35.91
C ASP A 26 7.16 30.22 35.31
N VAL A 27 6.79 31.20 36.11
CA VAL A 27 6.86 32.62 35.73
C VAL A 27 8.04 33.27 36.43
N ASN A 28 8.92 33.91 35.66
CA ASN A 28 9.89 34.84 36.22
C ASN A 28 9.20 36.18 36.50
N ASN A 29 8.92 36.48 37.77
CA ASN A 29 8.23 37.69 38.18
C ASN A 29 8.98 38.99 37.87
N ILE A 30 10.30 38.94 37.59
CA ILE A 30 11.10 40.14 37.30
C ILE A 30 10.97 40.52 35.82
N ASN A 31 11.04 39.54 34.92
CA ASN A 31 11.09 39.78 33.47
C ASN A 31 9.81 39.38 32.74
N MET A 32 8.82 38.81 33.44
CA MET A 32 7.59 38.25 32.88
C MET A 32 7.85 37.19 31.80
N ASN A 33 8.94 36.44 31.95
CA ASN A 33 9.30 35.33 31.05
C ASN A 33 8.73 34.02 31.57
N LEU A 34 8.18 33.20 30.67
CA LEU A 34 7.89 31.80 30.98
C LEU A 34 9.20 31.02 31.00
N ILE A 35 9.50 30.39 32.15
CA ILE A 35 10.63 29.49 32.31
C ILE A 35 10.11 28.06 32.08
N PRO A 36 10.47 27.40 30.97
CA PRO A 36 10.12 25.99 30.77
C PRO A 36 10.81 25.15 31.84
N ARG A 37 10.04 24.32 32.54
CA ARG A 37 10.53 23.42 33.60
C ARG A 37 10.60 21.99 33.17
N TYR A 38 9.60 21.57 32.41
CA TYR A 38 9.51 20.21 31.95
C TYR A 38 8.64 20.16 30.69
N ARG A 39 8.93 19.19 29.83
CA ARG A 39 8.24 18.98 28.56
C ARG A 39 8.00 17.49 28.38
N GLN A 40 6.86 17.13 27.81
CA GLN A 40 6.57 15.78 27.34
C GLN A 40 6.08 15.86 25.89
N VAL A 41 6.50 14.90 25.06
CA VAL A 41 6.10 14.83 23.65
C VAL A 41 5.32 13.53 23.42
N PHE A 42 4.25 13.59 22.64
CA PHE A 42 3.42 12.43 22.32
C PHE A 42 3.15 12.34 20.82
N HIS A 43 3.11 11.11 20.31
CA HIS A 43 2.51 10.82 19.00
C HIS A 43 0.98 10.95 19.11
N GLY A 44 0.37 11.74 18.22
CA GLY A 44 -1.07 12.01 18.27
C GLY A 44 -1.52 12.74 19.55
N MET A 45 -2.74 12.41 20.03
CA MET A 45 -3.35 13.01 21.23
C MET A 45 -3.19 12.11 22.47
N PRO A 46 -2.75 12.65 23.63
CA PRO A 46 -2.55 11.87 24.84
C PRO A 46 -3.85 11.77 25.65
N SER A 47 -4.33 10.57 25.95
CA SER A 47 -5.54 10.36 26.78
C SER A 47 -5.35 10.73 28.27
N GLY A 48 -4.10 10.81 28.72
CA GLY A 48 -3.72 11.29 30.03
C GLY A 48 -2.20 11.19 30.21
N PHE A 49 -1.66 12.00 31.10
CA PHE A 49 -0.23 12.05 31.35
C PHE A 49 0.04 12.49 32.80
N GLY A 50 1.23 12.15 33.28
CA GLY A 50 1.65 12.48 34.63
C GLY A 50 3.12 12.84 34.67
N PHE A 51 3.45 13.69 35.62
CA PHE A 51 4.81 14.12 35.87
C PHE A 51 5.08 14.02 37.38
N ASP A 52 6.11 13.25 37.73
CA ASP A 52 6.63 13.15 39.09
C ASP A 52 7.82 14.09 39.20
N HIS A 53 7.77 15.03 40.15
CA HIS A 53 8.79 16.06 40.25
C HIS A 53 9.31 16.22 41.68
N ASN A 54 10.59 16.56 41.77
CA ASN A 54 11.29 16.71 43.05
C ASN A 54 11.19 18.12 43.64
N LEU A 55 10.39 19.03 43.05
CA LEU A 55 10.26 20.39 43.56
C LEU A 55 9.23 20.45 44.70
N THR A 56 9.44 21.42 45.58
CA THR A 56 8.54 21.73 46.71
C THR A 56 7.21 22.34 46.25
N GLN A 57 7.14 22.86 45.03
CA GLN A 57 5.94 23.47 44.43
C GLN A 57 5.78 23.00 42.97
N VAL A 58 4.53 22.87 42.52
CA VAL A 58 4.17 22.50 41.14
C VAL A 58 4.34 23.71 40.21
N PRO A 59 4.71 23.52 38.92
CA PRO A 59 4.69 24.58 37.93
C PRO A 59 3.36 25.36 37.88
N ILE A 60 3.46 26.67 37.65
CA ILE A 60 2.32 27.60 37.69
C ILE A 60 1.40 27.41 36.49
N LEU A 61 1.92 27.00 35.33
CA LEU A 61 1.15 26.93 34.09
C LEU A 61 1.46 25.64 33.34
N ALA A 62 0.44 24.97 32.81
CA ALA A 62 0.61 23.90 31.84
C ALA A 62 -0.14 24.20 30.54
N VAL A 63 0.58 24.04 29.42
CA VAL A 63 0.08 24.30 28.07
C VAL A 63 0.23 23.04 27.22
N LEU A 64 -0.80 22.74 26.46
CA LEU A 64 -0.81 21.69 25.43
C LEU A 64 -0.70 22.35 24.06
N ARG A 65 0.30 21.95 23.29
CA ARG A 65 0.50 22.37 21.89
C ARG A 65 0.18 21.21 20.97
N LEU A 66 -0.83 21.38 20.12
CA LEU A 66 -1.23 20.38 19.12
C LEU A 66 -0.66 20.77 17.75
N TYR A 67 0.04 19.84 17.11
CA TYR A 67 0.62 20.03 15.77
C TYR A 67 -0.26 19.39 14.69
N ASN A 68 -0.60 20.19 13.68
CA ASN A 68 -1.18 19.75 12.42
C ASN A 68 -0.14 19.92 11.30
N LEU A 69 -0.45 19.42 10.09
CA LEU A 69 0.43 19.45 8.91
C LEU A 69 1.08 20.81 8.59
N THR A 70 0.41 21.92 8.90
CA THR A 70 0.87 23.27 8.55
C THR A 70 0.96 24.22 9.74
N ASN A 71 0.13 24.02 10.77
CA ASN A 71 -0.03 24.94 11.90
C ASN A 71 -0.02 24.18 13.23
N PHE A 72 0.18 24.90 14.32
CA PHE A 72 -0.03 24.39 15.67
C PHE A 72 -1.09 25.24 16.40
N HIS A 73 -1.75 24.63 17.37
CA HIS A 73 -2.74 25.27 18.22
C HIS A 73 -2.33 25.13 19.68
N TYR A 74 -2.50 26.20 20.47
CA TYR A 74 -2.27 26.17 21.92
C TYR A 74 -3.57 25.93 22.67
N TYR A 75 -3.48 25.13 23.72
CA TYR A 75 -4.55 24.89 24.66
C TYR A 75 -4.01 25.04 26.07
N ILE A 76 -4.74 25.73 26.93
CA ILE A 76 -4.40 25.77 28.36
C ILE A 76 -4.99 24.55 29.04
N LEU A 77 -4.16 23.89 29.85
CA LEU A 77 -4.57 22.75 30.66
C LEU A 77 -4.94 23.18 32.08
N TYR A 78 -4.14 24.05 32.69
CA TYR A 78 -4.43 24.70 33.97
C TYR A 78 -3.58 25.96 34.18
N ILE A 79 -4.06 26.84 35.06
CA ILE A 79 -3.33 27.99 35.59
C ILE A 79 -3.39 27.95 37.12
N GLN A 80 -2.21 27.99 37.74
CA GLN A 80 -1.88 28.21 39.15
C GLN A 80 -2.41 27.19 40.18
N PRO A 81 -1.73 26.04 40.37
CA PRO A 81 -2.07 25.13 41.43
C PRO A 81 -1.16 25.30 42.66
N ASN A 82 -1.72 25.79 43.77
CA ASN A 82 -1.00 26.06 45.01
C ASN A 82 -0.78 24.79 45.89
N LYS A 83 -0.68 23.61 45.26
CA LYS A 83 -0.63 22.29 45.94
C LYS A 83 0.56 21.47 45.45
N THR A 84 1.07 20.60 46.32
CA THR A 84 2.19 19.68 46.02
C THR A 84 1.77 18.46 45.20
N THR A 85 0.49 18.07 45.23
CA THR A 85 -0.07 17.01 44.39
C THR A 85 -1.37 17.47 43.72
N ILE A 86 -1.52 17.15 42.45
CA ILE A 86 -2.63 17.62 41.62
C ILE A 86 -3.12 16.49 40.74
N ASN A 87 -4.38 16.13 40.91
CA ASN A 87 -5.13 15.32 39.96
C ASN A 87 -6.15 16.25 39.29
N ILE A 88 -5.90 16.63 38.04
CA ILE A 88 -6.81 17.49 37.27
C ILE A 88 -7.45 16.67 36.17
N THR A 89 -8.76 16.79 36.09
CA THR A 89 -9.52 16.46 34.88
C THR A 89 -9.73 17.78 34.14
N SER A 90 -9.11 17.95 32.97
CA SER A 90 -9.13 19.21 32.21
C SER A 90 -9.88 19.06 30.90
N THR A 91 -10.73 20.05 30.59
CA THR A 91 -11.28 20.29 29.25
C THR A 91 -10.41 21.38 28.60
N PRO A 92 -9.51 21.03 27.67
CA PRO A 92 -8.52 21.98 27.14
C PRO A 92 -9.21 23.13 26.40
N GLN A 93 -8.89 24.37 26.78
CA GLN A 93 -9.45 25.55 26.13
C GLN A 93 -8.50 26.10 25.06
N GLU A 94 -8.98 26.22 23.82
CA GLU A 94 -8.17 26.71 22.69
C GLU A 94 -7.83 28.20 22.87
N CYS A 95 -6.55 28.54 22.78
CA CYS A 95 -6.07 29.91 22.70
C CYS A 95 -5.99 30.31 21.22
N PRO A 96 -6.85 31.19 20.70
CA PRO A 96 -6.74 31.68 19.33
C PRO A 96 -5.51 32.58 19.12
N HIS A 97 -5.09 32.70 17.86
CA HIS A 97 -4.02 33.60 17.47
C HIS A 97 -4.49 35.07 17.51
N SER A 98 -3.65 35.99 17.97
CA SER A 98 -4.01 37.41 18.17
C SER A 98 -4.51 38.08 16.89
N ILE A 99 -3.91 37.75 15.73
CA ILE A 99 -4.32 38.25 14.40
C ILE A 99 -5.81 37.98 14.10
N SER A 100 -6.39 36.87 14.57
CA SER A 100 -7.83 36.61 14.35
C SER A 100 -8.76 37.40 15.28
N LEU A 101 -8.20 38.09 16.29
CA LEU A 101 -8.94 38.80 17.32
C LEU A 101 -8.81 40.33 17.24
N VAL A 102 -7.85 40.84 16.45
CA VAL A 102 -7.58 42.28 16.34
C VAL A 102 -8.10 42.81 15.00
N SER A 103 -9.14 43.65 15.04
CA SER A 103 -9.56 44.47 13.91
C SER A 103 -8.59 45.65 13.76
N GLN A 104 -8.03 45.86 12.56
CA GLN A 104 -7.17 47.00 12.21
C GLN A 104 -7.82 48.32 12.68
N ASN A 105 -7.20 49.00 13.66
CA ASN A 105 -7.47 50.38 14.03
C ASN A 105 -6.27 50.97 14.81
N ASP A 106 -6.07 52.29 14.68
CA ASP A 106 -4.95 53.11 15.19
C ASP A 106 -4.85 53.18 16.72
N ILE A 107 -4.42 52.09 17.36
CA ILE A 107 -4.13 52.04 18.80
C ILE A 107 -2.68 51.57 19.01
N PRO A 108 -1.92 52.17 19.94
CA PRO A 108 -0.58 51.71 20.28
C PRO A 108 -0.57 50.23 20.70
N ALA A 109 0.38 49.45 20.18
CA ALA A 109 0.49 48.00 20.39
C ALA A 109 0.37 47.57 21.87
N ALA A 110 0.91 48.37 22.80
CA ALA A 110 0.87 48.11 24.24
C ALA A 110 -0.55 47.97 24.84
N PHE A 111 -1.56 48.63 24.26
CA PHE A 111 -2.94 48.58 24.77
C PHE A 111 -3.83 47.59 24.02
N GLN A 112 -3.36 47.03 22.90
CA GLN A 112 -4.16 46.14 22.07
C GLN A 112 -4.50 44.83 22.81
N TYR A 113 -3.54 44.25 23.54
CA TYR A 113 -3.74 43.00 24.27
C TYR A 113 -4.73 43.11 25.42
N HIS A 114 -4.71 44.21 26.20
CA HIS A 114 -5.69 44.42 27.26
C HIS A 114 -7.12 44.58 26.72
N ARG A 115 -7.28 45.13 25.51
CA ARG A 115 -8.59 45.27 24.85
C ARG A 115 -9.20 43.92 24.48
N ILE A 116 -8.37 42.97 24.05
CA ILE A 116 -8.79 41.59 23.75
C ILE A 116 -9.47 41.01 24.99
N CYS A 117 -8.89 41.15 26.18
CA CYS A 117 -9.48 40.65 27.43
C CYS A 117 -10.70 41.44 27.96
N ARG A 118 -11.12 42.52 27.30
CA ARG A 118 -12.18 43.42 27.81
C ARG A 118 -13.58 43.11 27.25
N ASN A 119 -13.67 42.47 26.09
CA ASN A 119 -14.97 42.16 25.45
C ASN A 119 -15.63 40.94 26.14
N GLU A 120 -16.95 40.92 26.21
CA GLU A 120 -17.72 39.98 27.05
C GLU A 120 -17.77 38.52 26.54
N SER A 121 -17.27 38.25 25.33
CA SER A 121 -17.34 36.94 24.67
C SER A 121 -15.97 36.33 24.37
N LEU A 122 -14.95 36.56 25.21
CA LEU A 122 -13.55 36.25 24.88
C LEU A 122 -12.90 35.09 25.64
N PRO A 123 -11.86 34.50 25.01
CA PRO A 123 -11.19 33.29 25.45
C PRO A 123 -10.30 33.57 26.67
N VAL A 124 -10.08 32.52 27.48
CA VAL A 124 -9.19 32.57 28.66
C VAL A 124 -7.73 32.92 28.30
N CYS A 125 -7.34 32.74 27.03
CA CYS A 125 -6.00 32.98 26.54
C CYS A 125 -5.94 33.28 25.04
N PHE A 126 -4.85 33.89 24.59
CA PHE A 126 -4.49 34.07 23.18
C PHE A 126 -2.97 34.16 23.02
N TYR A 127 -2.46 34.02 21.80
CA TYR A 127 -1.01 34.03 21.55
C TYR A 127 -0.64 34.73 20.24
N ASP A 128 0.63 35.12 20.11
CA ASP A 128 1.24 35.57 18.87
C ASP A 128 2.66 35.00 18.67
N SER A 129 3.45 35.62 17.80
CA SER A 129 4.83 35.21 17.49
C SER A 129 5.83 35.39 18.63
N THR A 130 5.47 36.04 19.74
CA THR A 130 6.40 36.43 20.81
C THR A 130 5.81 36.24 22.20
N TYR A 131 4.51 36.48 22.35
CA TYR A 131 3.81 36.48 23.62
C TYR A 131 2.71 35.43 23.66
N LEU A 132 2.63 34.72 24.80
CA LEU A 132 1.46 33.98 25.22
C LEU A 132 0.76 34.80 26.30
N CYS A 133 -0.50 35.17 26.07
CA CYS A 133 -1.26 36.03 26.94
C CYS A 133 -2.43 35.30 27.59
N ILE A 134 -2.62 35.55 28.88
CA ILE A 134 -3.73 35.03 29.69
C ILE A 134 -4.58 36.21 30.13
N CYS A 135 -5.91 36.08 29.99
CA CYS A 135 -6.83 37.12 30.46
C CYS A 135 -7.17 36.90 31.93
N GLU A 136 -6.90 37.92 32.77
CA GLU A 136 -7.28 37.89 34.18
C GLU A 136 -8.73 38.34 34.33
N SER A 137 -9.61 37.42 34.76
CA SER A 137 -11.06 37.63 34.87
C SER A 137 -11.42 38.83 35.75
N ASP A 138 -10.67 39.06 36.84
CA ASP A 138 -10.98 40.09 37.82
C ASP A 138 -10.59 41.50 37.38
N ARG A 139 -9.47 41.63 36.64
CA ARG A 139 -8.90 42.94 36.28
C ARG A 139 -9.18 43.34 34.83
N LYS A 140 -9.73 42.44 34.02
CA LYS A 140 -9.91 42.62 32.56
C LYS A 140 -8.60 43.05 31.88
N GLN A 141 -7.49 42.50 32.34
CA GLN A 141 -6.14 42.79 31.85
C GLN A 141 -5.53 41.51 31.26
N ALA A 142 -4.73 41.67 30.21
CA ALA A 142 -3.90 40.61 29.66
C ALA A 142 -2.57 40.54 30.45
N ALA A 143 -2.26 39.37 30.99
CA ALA A 143 -0.92 39.02 31.46
C ALA A 143 -0.20 38.30 30.32
N CYS A 144 0.71 39.01 29.64
CA CYS A 144 1.46 38.50 28.50
C CYS A 144 2.87 38.10 28.92
N PHE A 145 3.26 36.89 28.55
CA PHE A 145 4.57 36.35 28.88
C PHE A 145 5.34 36.03 27.62
N ILE A 146 6.65 36.32 27.63
CA ILE A 146 7.54 35.93 26.53
C ILE A 146 7.65 34.41 26.54
N HIS A 147 7.30 33.79 25.42
CA HIS A 147 7.42 32.36 25.20
C HIS A 147 8.47 32.11 24.12
N ASP A 148 9.51 31.36 24.47
CA ASP A 148 10.57 31.01 23.54
C ASP A 148 10.08 29.97 22.51
N LEU A 149 10.06 30.35 21.23
CA LEU A 149 9.72 29.47 20.10
C LEU A 149 10.89 28.60 19.62
N SER A 150 12.07 28.64 20.26
CA SER A 150 13.28 27.89 19.86
C SER A 150 13.21 26.36 20.11
N LEU A 151 12.05 25.77 19.81
CA LEU A 151 11.70 24.36 19.99
C LEU A 151 12.00 23.45 18.80
N GLU A 152 12.47 23.99 17.67
CA GLU A 152 12.61 23.26 16.41
C GLU A 152 14.08 23.01 16.00
N LEU A 153 15.04 23.26 16.90
CA LEU A 153 16.48 23.03 16.63
C LEU A 153 16.88 21.57 16.83
N CYS A 154 16.23 20.63 16.13
CA CYS A 154 16.76 19.28 15.99
C CYS A 154 16.77 18.83 14.53
N ASN A 155 17.96 18.45 14.04
CA ASN A 155 18.20 18.04 12.65
C ASN A 155 18.13 16.50 12.46
N LEU A 156 17.38 15.80 13.32
CA LEU A 156 17.29 14.34 13.25
C LEU A 156 16.34 13.85 12.14
N CYS A 157 15.29 14.61 11.85
CA CYS A 157 14.29 14.23 10.85
C CYS A 157 14.80 14.49 9.42
N VAL A 158 14.56 13.53 8.54
CA VAL A 158 14.89 13.62 7.12
C VAL A 158 13.65 13.97 6.29
N SER A 159 13.83 14.19 4.98
CA SER A 159 12.74 14.40 4.01
C SER A 159 11.79 15.58 4.34
N GLY A 160 12.27 16.60 5.05
CA GLY A 160 11.43 17.74 5.48
C GLY A 160 10.52 17.44 6.67
N GLY A 161 10.80 16.38 7.44
CA GLY A 161 10.16 16.10 8.72
C GLY A 161 10.39 17.22 9.74
N LYS A 162 9.33 17.59 10.47
CA LYS A 162 9.42 18.57 11.55
C LYS A 162 9.81 17.87 12.85
N CYS A 163 10.95 18.26 13.41
CA CYS A 163 11.52 17.65 14.59
C CYS A 163 11.03 18.32 15.87
N ILE A 164 10.65 17.52 16.86
CA ILE A 164 10.23 17.96 18.19
C ILE A 164 11.00 17.14 19.22
N GLN A 165 11.64 17.81 20.19
CA GLN A 165 12.46 17.16 21.20
C GLN A 165 11.95 17.44 22.62
N GLU A 166 12.00 16.41 23.47
CA GLU A 166 11.85 16.52 24.91
C GLU A 166 13.09 17.20 25.53
N ASP A 167 12.89 18.02 26.57
CA ASP A 167 13.80 18.99 27.22
C ASP A 167 15.33 18.92 26.94
N ARG A 168 15.96 20.10 26.84
CA ARG A 168 17.34 20.34 26.40
C ARG A 168 18.42 19.76 27.34
N ARG A 169 18.05 19.36 28.56
CA ARG A 169 19.02 19.04 29.62
C ARG A 169 19.25 17.56 29.87
N GLU A 170 18.35 16.63 29.51
CA GLU A 170 18.57 15.22 29.87
C GLU A 170 17.81 14.13 29.08
N SER A 171 17.00 14.44 28.06
CA SER A 171 16.25 13.40 27.29
C SER A 171 16.69 13.26 25.83
N LYS A 172 16.87 12.00 25.39
CA LYS A 172 17.19 11.60 24.00
C LYS A 172 15.95 11.40 23.11
N ASP A 173 14.75 11.59 23.66
CA ASP A 173 13.51 11.28 22.96
C ASP A 173 13.09 12.47 22.08
N SER A 174 13.19 12.24 20.77
CA SER A 174 12.78 13.14 19.71
C SER A 174 11.78 12.44 18.80
N ILE A 175 10.77 13.19 18.38
CA ILE A 175 9.70 12.74 17.50
C ILE A 175 9.77 13.54 16.20
N CYS A 176 9.66 12.85 15.07
CA CYS A 176 9.56 13.45 13.76
C CYS A 176 8.11 13.45 13.28
N LEU A 177 7.60 14.65 12.96
CA LEU A 177 6.32 14.81 12.27
C LEU A 177 6.56 14.79 10.77
N CYS A 178 6.13 13.73 10.11
CA CYS A 178 6.43 13.52 8.70
C CYS A 178 5.50 14.32 7.78
N PRO A 179 6.06 14.94 6.71
CA PRO A 179 5.26 15.56 5.67
C PRO A 179 4.45 14.50 4.92
N ARG A 180 3.47 14.96 4.13
CA ARG A 180 2.63 14.05 3.34
C ARG A 180 3.50 13.11 2.51
N CYS A 181 3.17 11.83 2.58
CA CYS A 181 3.82 10.76 1.80
C CYS A 181 5.21 10.38 2.27
N TYR A 182 5.55 10.73 3.50
CA TYR A 182 6.70 10.19 4.21
C TYR A 182 6.25 9.50 5.50
N SER A 183 6.94 8.42 5.85
CA SER A 183 6.69 7.66 7.08
C SER A 183 8.02 7.18 7.68
N GLY A 184 7.98 6.61 8.89
CA GLY A 184 9.15 6.18 9.65
C GLY A 184 9.47 7.08 10.82
N ARG A 185 10.36 6.62 11.71
CA ARG A 185 10.73 7.35 12.93
C ARG A 185 11.41 8.69 12.62
N LEU A 186 12.11 8.76 11.49
CA LEU A 186 12.82 9.93 11.02
C LEU A 186 12.22 10.51 9.72
N CYS A 187 11.08 10.00 9.24
CA CYS A 187 10.49 10.34 7.94
C CYS A 187 11.34 9.90 6.73
N GLU A 188 12.09 8.81 6.91
CA GLU A 188 13.02 8.25 5.94
C GLU A 188 12.34 7.50 4.79
N PHE A 189 11.12 7.01 4.99
CA PHE A 189 10.43 6.20 3.98
C PHE A 189 9.56 7.07 3.09
N ASN A 190 9.88 7.06 1.79
CA ASN A 190 9.09 7.75 0.78
C ASN A 190 7.94 6.87 0.28
N MET A 191 6.70 7.28 0.56
CA MET A 191 5.47 6.60 0.14
C MET A 191 4.99 7.04 -1.26
N GLN A 192 5.69 7.95 -1.94
CA GLN A 192 5.41 8.36 -3.33
C GLN A 192 5.78 7.29 -4.38
N VAL A 193 6.47 6.22 -3.97
CA VAL A 193 7.11 5.24 -4.87
C VAL A 193 6.12 4.19 -5.46
N PHE A 194 4.88 4.13 -4.98
CA PHE A 194 3.78 3.27 -5.45
C PHE A 194 4.12 1.84 -5.92
N THR A 195 4.07 0.92 -4.97
CA THR A 195 2.85 0.10 -4.80
C THR A 195 2.34 0.43 -3.41
N PHE A 196 1.04 0.61 -3.20
CA PHE A 196 0.54 0.48 -1.84
C PHE A 196 0.98 -0.90 -1.39
N VAL A 197 1.88 -0.97 -0.42
CA VAL A 197 2.25 -2.27 0.14
C VAL A 197 0.93 -2.81 0.68
N LEU A 198 0.52 -4.00 0.23
CA LEU A 198 -0.65 -4.70 0.75
C LEU A 198 -0.76 -4.56 2.28
N ASP A 199 0.39 -4.61 2.94
CA ASP A 199 0.60 -4.42 4.36
C ASP A 199 0.01 -3.09 4.86
N SER A 200 0.21 -1.94 4.20
CA SER A 200 -0.39 -0.66 4.63
C SER A 200 -1.90 -0.56 4.39
N LEU A 201 -2.46 -1.37 3.48
CA LEU A 201 -3.90 -1.42 3.23
C LEU A 201 -4.63 -2.29 4.27
N LEU A 202 -3.95 -3.29 4.83
CA LEU A 202 -4.58 -4.31 5.68
C LEU A 202 -4.11 -4.26 7.15
N ALA A 203 -2.92 -3.74 7.43
CA ALA A 203 -2.33 -3.70 8.78
C ALA A 203 -3.18 -2.91 9.78
N PHE A 204 -3.76 -1.79 9.34
CA PHE A 204 -4.54 -0.90 10.21
C PHE A 204 -6.02 -1.27 10.31
N ASP A 205 -6.42 -2.38 9.69
CA ASP A 205 -7.80 -2.84 9.73
C ASP A 205 -8.12 -3.67 10.96
N LYS A 206 -9.42 -3.69 11.32
CA LYS A 206 -9.91 -4.56 12.39
C LYS A 206 -9.59 -6.02 12.05
N ALA A 207 -9.20 -6.81 13.04
CA ALA A 207 -8.88 -8.23 12.87
C ALA A 207 -10.00 -9.03 12.15
N SER A 208 -11.27 -8.66 12.34
CA SER A 208 -12.39 -9.25 11.62
C SER A 208 -12.31 -9.07 10.10
N ILE A 209 -11.90 -7.87 9.64
CA ILE A 209 -11.73 -7.56 8.22
C ILE A 209 -10.52 -8.32 7.66
N GLN A 210 -9.42 -8.39 8.40
CA GLN A 210 -8.25 -9.17 8.02
C GLN A 210 -8.60 -10.65 7.81
N CYS A 211 -9.38 -11.25 8.71
CA CYS A 211 -9.87 -12.63 8.59
C CYS A 211 -10.72 -12.86 7.32
N VAL A 212 -11.57 -11.90 6.95
CA VAL A 212 -12.36 -11.98 5.71
C VAL A 212 -11.45 -12.04 4.49
N TYR A 213 -10.45 -11.15 4.39
CA TYR A 213 -9.54 -11.16 3.25
C TYR A 213 -8.67 -12.42 3.19
N ILE A 214 -8.25 -12.97 4.32
CA ILE A 214 -7.51 -14.24 4.36
C ILE A 214 -8.39 -15.39 3.91
N THR A 215 -9.67 -15.39 4.29
CA THR A 215 -10.63 -16.39 3.84
C THR A 215 -10.82 -16.30 2.32
N ILE A 216 -10.95 -15.08 1.77
CA ILE A 216 -11.00 -14.86 0.32
C ILE A 216 -9.73 -15.40 -0.35
N VAL A 217 -8.54 -15.03 0.12
CA VAL A 217 -7.26 -15.50 -0.46
C VAL A 217 -7.09 -17.00 -0.34
N SER A 218 -7.56 -17.61 0.74
CA SER A 218 -7.56 -19.07 0.93
C SER A 218 -8.48 -19.75 -0.09
N ILE A 219 -9.66 -19.18 -0.35
CA ILE A 219 -10.57 -19.67 -1.40
C ILE A 219 -9.91 -19.53 -2.79
N LEU A 220 -9.28 -18.39 -3.09
CA LEU A 220 -8.55 -18.20 -4.34
C LEU A 220 -7.41 -19.23 -4.48
N PHE A 221 -6.66 -19.50 -3.43
CA PHE A 221 -5.61 -20.51 -3.42
C PHE A 221 -6.17 -21.91 -3.73
N ILE A 222 -7.30 -22.30 -3.12
CA ILE A 222 -7.92 -23.61 -3.36
C ILE A 222 -8.44 -23.72 -4.80
N ILE A 223 -9.12 -22.70 -5.31
CA ILE A 223 -9.60 -22.65 -6.70
C ILE A 223 -8.40 -22.74 -7.67
N GLY A 224 -7.35 -21.96 -7.40
CA GLY A 224 -6.12 -21.95 -8.16
C GLY A 224 -5.41 -23.30 -8.14
N LEU A 225 -5.30 -23.94 -6.97
CA LEU A 225 -4.71 -25.26 -6.81
C LEU A 225 -5.43 -26.28 -7.70
N PHE A 226 -6.77 -26.28 -7.67
CA PHE A 226 -7.56 -27.18 -8.50
C PHE A 226 -7.32 -26.94 -10.00
N ASN A 227 -7.42 -25.69 -10.47
CA ASN A 227 -7.25 -25.35 -11.88
C ASN A 227 -5.82 -25.58 -12.38
N ASN A 228 -4.81 -25.17 -11.61
CA ASN A 228 -3.41 -25.35 -11.96
C ASN A 228 -3.03 -26.83 -11.94
N LEU A 229 -3.56 -27.63 -11.01
CA LEU A 229 -3.36 -29.08 -11.00
C LEU A 229 -4.02 -29.76 -12.21
N CYS A 230 -5.26 -29.40 -12.57
CA CYS A 230 -5.92 -29.93 -13.77
C CYS A 230 -5.13 -29.60 -15.03
N SER A 231 -4.63 -28.37 -15.14
CA SER A 231 -3.77 -27.93 -16.24
C SER A 231 -2.44 -28.68 -16.27
N PHE A 232 -1.79 -28.83 -15.11
CA PHE A 232 -0.52 -29.52 -14.96
C PHE A 232 -0.61 -30.98 -15.43
N VAL A 233 -1.62 -31.72 -14.95
CA VAL A 233 -1.82 -33.13 -15.36
C VAL A 233 -2.11 -33.24 -16.86
N THR A 234 -2.84 -32.27 -17.43
CA THR A 234 -3.09 -32.20 -18.88
C THR A 234 -1.78 -32.04 -19.65
N PHE A 235 -1.00 -30.99 -19.36
CA PHE A 235 0.22 -30.67 -20.12
C PHE A 235 1.39 -31.62 -19.86
N LYS A 236 1.36 -32.38 -18.75
CA LYS A 236 2.32 -33.44 -18.45
C LYS A 236 2.18 -34.66 -19.38
N ARG A 237 1.04 -34.82 -20.08
CA ARG A 237 0.81 -35.95 -21.00
C ARG A 237 1.87 -36.00 -22.12
N PRO A 238 2.39 -37.20 -22.46
CA PRO A 238 3.50 -37.35 -23.41
C PRO A 238 3.18 -36.79 -24.80
N ARG A 239 1.92 -36.94 -25.26
CA ARG A 239 1.46 -36.42 -26.55
C ARG A 239 1.54 -34.90 -26.65
N LEU A 240 1.25 -34.18 -25.56
CA LEU A 240 1.29 -32.72 -25.56
C LEU A 240 2.70 -32.17 -25.35
N ARG A 241 3.58 -32.90 -24.66
CA ARG A 241 4.98 -32.51 -24.38
C ARG A 241 5.88 -32.38 -25.61
N ILE A 242 5.42 -32.83 -26.78
CA ILE A 242 6.12 -32.69 -28.06
C ILE A 242 6.09 -31.24 -28.54
N TYR A 243 5.01 -30.50 -28.23
CA TYR A 243 4.84 -29.12 -28.67
C TYR A 243 5.43 -28.11 -27.70
N SER A 244 6.15 -27.13 -28.23
CA SER A 244 6.77 -26.04 -27.48
C SER A 244 5.77 -25.29 -26.60
N VAL A 245 4.58 -24.96 -27.13
CA VAL A 245 3.51 -24.25 -26.41
C VAL A 245 3.08 -25.00 -25.14
N SER A 246 2.90 -26.32 -25.21
CA SER A 246 2.45 -27.12 -24.07
C SER A 246 3.47 -27.14 -22.93
N ARG A 247 4.77 -27.07 -23.25
CA ARG A 247 5.83 -27.00 -22.21
C ARG A 247 5.88 -25.63 -21.54
N CYS A 248 5.72 -24.55 -22.29
CA CYS A 248 5.60 -23.22 -21.70
C CYS A 248 4.36 -23.12 -20.80
N LEU A 249 3.23 -23.69 -21.23
CA LEU A 249 2.00 -23.77 -20.42
C LEU A 249 2.21 -24.57 -19.13
N LEU A 250 2.96 -25.67 -19.18
CA LEU A 250 3.34 -26.42 -17.99
C LEU A 250 4.15 -25.57 -17.00
N MET A 251 5.18 -24.85 -17.47
CA MET A 251 5.98 -23.95 -16.62
C MET A 251 5.10 -22.85 -16.00
N MET A 252 4.20 -22.27 -16.79
CA MET A 252 3.27 -21.25 -16.32
C MET A 252 2.30 -21.78 -15.25
N THR A 253 1.84 -23.03 -15.33
CA THR A 253 1.01 -23.61 -14.25
C THR A 253 1.74 -23.71 -12.92
N ILE A 254 3.06 -23.97 -12.95
CA ILE A 254 3.90 -24.00 -11.75
C ILE A 254 4.06 -22.58 -11.20
N LEU A 255 4.42 -21.62 -12.05
CA LEU A 255 4.60 -20.22 -11.64
C LEU A 255 3.31 -19.59 -11.10
N ASN A 256 2.16 -19.88 -11.72
CA ASN A 256 0.85 -19.43 -11.22
C ASN A 256 0.57 -19.97 -9.82
N GLN A 257 0.85 -21.27 -9.58
CA GLN A 257 0.66 -21.85 -8.25
C GLN A 257 1.64 -21.29 -7.22
N CYS A 258 2.90 -21.07 -7.61
CA CYS A 258 3.89 -20.41 -6.75
C CYS A 258 3.43 -18.99 -6.38
N ALA A 259 2.94 -18.19 -7.33
CA ALA A 259 2.43 -16.85 -7.07
C ALA A 259 1.28 -16.85 -6.06
N LEU A 260 0.28 -17.74 -6.23
CA LEU A 260 -0.85 -17.87 -5.30
C LEU A 260 -0.42 -18.36 -3.91
N PHE A 261 0.59 -19.21 -3.84
CA PHE A 261 1.17 -19.66 -2.58
C PHE A 261 1.86 -18.52 -1.82
N PHE A 262 2.71 -17.74 -2.50
CA PHE A 262 3.35 -16.57 -1.88
C PHE A 262 2.33 -15.49 -1.50
N LEU A 263 1.25 -15.33 -2.28
CA LEU A 263 0.14 -14.44 -1.92
C LEU A 263 -0.51 -14.88 -0.60
N LEU A 264 -0.82 -16.18 -0.44
CA LEU A 264 -1.37 -16.71 0.79
C LEU A 264 -0.43 -16.50 1.98
N ILE A 265 0.86 -16.80 1.82
CA ILE A 265 1.86 -16.56 2.88
C ILE A 265 1.89 -15.08 3.27
N LYS A 266 1.84 -14.16 2.29
CA LYS A 266 1.86 -12.73 2.56
C LYS A 266 0.69 -12.29 3.44
N PHE A 267 -0.52 -12.75 3.14
CA PHE A 267 -1.71 -12.47 3.96
C PHE A 267 -1.63 -13.12 5.35
N LEU A 268 -1.05 -14.32 5.47
CA LEU A 268 -0.80 -14.96 6.76
C LEU A 268 0.24 -14.19 7.58
N GLN A 269 1.30 -13.67 6.96
CA GLN A 269 2.29 -12.82 7.62
C GLN A 269 1.68 -11.54 8.17
N ILE A 270 0.75 -10.89 7.45
CA ILE A 270 0.07 -9.68 7.93
C ILE A 270 -0.76 -9.97 9.19
N LEU A 271 -1.48 -11.11 9.24
CA LEU A 271 -2.29 -11.48 10.41
C LEU A 271 -1.44 -11.89 11.62
N PHE A 272 -0.48 -12.79 11.39
CA PHE A 272 0.28 -13.43 12.46
C PHE A 272 1.59 -12.71 12.79
N GLY A 273 1.96 -11.67 12.05
CA GLY A 273 3.20 -10.93 12.22
C GLY A 273 3.38 -10.38 13.63
N SER A 274 2.28 -9.94 14.24
CA SER A 274 2.24 -9.39 15.61
C SER A 274 2.33 -10.44 16.72
N THR A 275 1.77 -11.62 16.48
CA THR A 275 1.54 -12.63 17.52
C THR A 275 2.66 -13.68 17.58
N PHE A 276 3.32 -13.94 16.45
CA PHE A 276 4.31 -15.01 16.32
C PHE A 276 5.68 -14.55 15.81
N HIS A 277 5.94 -13.25 15.65
CA HIS A 277 7.18 -12.73 15.04
C HIS A 277 7.50 -13.37 13.67
N TRP A 278 6.49 -13.85 12.94
CA TRP A 278 6.68 -14.47 11.62
C TRP A 278 7.08 -13.47 10.54
N SER A 279 6.80 -12.18 10.77
CA SER A 279 7.23 -11.06 9.92
C SER A 279 8.67 -10.66 10.25
N ASN A 280 9.61 -11.58 10.02
CA ASN A 280 11.04 -11.26 10.07
C ASN A 280 11.46 -10.57 8.77
N ASN A 281 12.49 -9.72 8.84
CA ASN A 281 13.03 -8.99 7.69
C ASN A 281 13.33 -9.92 6.48
N LEU A 282 13.84 -11.13 6.73
CA LEU A 282 14.07 -12.14 5.69
C LEU A 282 12.77 -12.63 5.04
N SER A 283 11.74 -12.88 5.85
CA SER A 283 10.42 -13.37 5.44
C SER A 283 9.74 -12.35 4.51
N CYS A 284 9.79 -11.08 4.90
CA CYS A 284 9.32 -9.93 4.13
C CYS A 284 10.02 -9.82 2.77
N LYS A 285 11.35 -9.86 2.77
CA LYS A 285 12.19 -9.83 1.54
C LYS A 285 11.86 -10.95 0.57
N VAL A 286 11.85 -12.20 1.06
CA VAL A 286 11.67 -13.40 0.23
C VAL A 286 10.26 -13.45 -0.35
N VAL A 287 9.23 -13.24 0.46
CA VAL A 287 7.84 -13.38 0.01
C VAL A 287 7.48 -12.31 -1.01
N ASN A 288 7.82 -11.03 -0.77
CA ASN A 288 7.54 -9.96 -1.72
C ASN A 288 8.28 -10.17 -3.04
N TYR A 289 9.56 -10.52 -2.99
CA TYR A 289 10.37 -10.74 -4.18
C TYR A 289 9.83 -11.90 -5.04
N PHE A 290 9.62 -13.07 -4.46
CA PHE A 290 9.14 -14.23 -5.23
C PHE A 290 7.70 -14.06 -5.72
N LEU A 291 6.82 -13.42 -4.93
CA LEU A 291 5.47 -13.08 -5.38
C LEU A 291 5.51 -12.24 -6.66
N ALA A 292 6.37 -11.22 -6.68
CA ALA A 292 6.48 -10.29 -7.79
C ALA A 292 7.13 -10.96 -9.02
N VAL A 293 8.23 -11.69 -8.84
CA VAL A 293 8.92 -12.42 -9.92
C VAL A 293 8.03 -13.50 -10.53
N CYS A 294 7.35 -14.32 -9.73
CA CYS A 294 6.46 -15.37 -10.25
C CYS A 294 5.32 -14.76 -11.07
N THR A 295 4.71 -13.69 -10.58
CA THR A 295 3.61 -12.98 -11.25
C THR A 295 4.05 -12.40 -12.60
N ARG A 296 5.16 -11.65 -12.62
CA ARG A 296 5.69 -11.04 -13.85
C ARG A 296 6.18 -12.09 -14.85
N SER A 297 6.78 -13.18 -14.37
CA SER A 297 7.20 -14.30 -15.22
C SER A 297 6.01 -14.92 -15.96
N SER A 298 4.87 -15.09 -15.29
CA SER A 298 3.65 -15.60 -15.93
C SER A 298 3.15 -14.69 -17.07
N TYR A 299 3.24 -13.36 -16.92
CA TYR A 299 2.87 -12.42 -17.99
C TYR A 299 3.80 -12.48 -19.20
N TRP A 300 5.11 -12.55 -18.96
CA TRP A 300 6.09 -12.69 -20.04
C TRP A 300 5.98 -14.04 -20.75
N LEU A 301 5.78 -15.13 -20.02
CA LEU A 301 5.55 -16.45 -20.61
C LEU A 301 4.27 -16.51 -21.44
N THR A 302 3.19 -15.86 -20.98
CA THR A 302 1.96 -15.73 -21.76
C THR A 302 2.23 -15.04 -23.09
N SER A 303 2.97 -13.93 -23.04
CA SER A 303 3.35 -13.17 -24.24
C SER A 303 4.22 -13.99 -25.19
N TRP A 304 5.19 -14.72 -24.64
CA TRP A 304 6.01 -15.65 -25.40
C TRP A 304 5.19 -16.75 -26.08
N ILE A 305 4.21 -17.34 -25.39
CA ILE A 305 3.30 -18.33 -25.97
C ILE A 305 2.52 -17.74 -27.15
N THR A 306 2.05 -16.49 -27.05
CA THR A 306 1.35 -15.84 -28.17
C THR A 306 2.27 -15.59 -29.37
N ILE A 307 3.52 -15.18 -29.14
CA ILE A 307 4.53 -15.03 -30.20
C ILE A 307 4.82 -16.37 -30.87
N VAL A 308 5.06 -17.44 -30.09
CA VAL A 308 5.34 -18.77 -30.65
C VAL A 308 4.15 -19.27 -31.48
N ARG A 309 2.90 -19.03 -31.04
CA ARG A 309 1.70 -19.34 -31.82
C ARG A 309 1.64 -18.54 -33.13
N LEU A 310 1.98 -17.25 -33.09
CA LEU A 310 2.07 -16.41 -34.30
C LEU A 310 3.13 -16.94 -35.27
N LEU A 311 4.33 -17.26 -34.77
CA LEU A 311 5.43 -17.79 -35.58
C LEU A 311 5.08 -19.14 -36.21
N MET A 312 4.37 -20.03 -35.51
CA MET A 312 3.89 -21.29 -36.09
C MET A 312 2.90 -21.05 -37.25
N VAL A 313 2.09 -19.99 -37.18
CA VAL A 313 1.22 -19.60 -38.29
C VAL A 313 2.04 -18.96 -39.41
N ILE A 314 2.92 -18.01 -39.15
CA ILE A 314 3.66 -17.33 -40.23
C ILE A 314 4.66 -18.29 -40.91
N TYR A 315 5.36 -19.13 -40.14
CA TYR A 315 6.44 -20.00 -40.61
C TYR A 315 6.18 -21.47 -40.23
N PRO A 316 5.23 -22.17 -40.87
CA PRO A 316 4.87 -23.56 -40.53
C PRO A 316 6.03 -24.57 -40.71
N MET A 317 7.05 -24.21 -41.49
CA MET A 317 8.25 -25.02 -41.75
C MET A 317 9.41 -24.77 -40.77
N MET A 318 9.32 -23.78 -39.88
CA MET A 318 10.38 -23.54 -38.89
C MET A 318 10.47 -24.72 -37.90
N LYS A 319 11.63 -25.39 -37.87
CA LYS A 319 11.90 -26.47 -36.91
C LYS A 319 12.03 -25.95 -35.47
N ILE A 320 12.48 -24.70 -35.28
CA ILE A 320 12.64 -24.06 -33.96
C ILE A 320 11.32 -24.00 -33.18
N THR A 321 10.20 -23.65 -33.82
CA THR A 321 8.89 -23.59 -33.14
C THR A 321 8.34 -24.96 -32.73
N LYS A 322 8.90 -26.04 -33.28
CA LYS A 322 8.56 -27.44 -32.95
C LYS A 322 9.54 -28.07 -31.96
N ASN A 323 10.69 -27.44 -31.69
CA ASN A 323 11.69 -28.02 -30.79
C ASN A 323 11.33 -27.77 -29.32
N ALA A 324 10.88 -28.83 -28.67
CA ALA A 324 10.44 -28.80 -27.28
C ALA A 324 11.56 -28.44 -26.27
N ALA A 325 12.84 -28.61 -26.61
CA ALA A 325 13.96 -28.19 -25.76
C ALA A 325 14.12 -26.66 -25.74
N THR A 326 13.95 -26.01 -26.89
CA THR A 326 14.05 -24.54 -27.01
C THR A 326 12.96 -23.81 -26.23
N ALA A 327 11.78 -24.42 -26.09
CA ALA A 327 10.67 -23.88 -25.29
C ALA A 327 10.98 -23.87 -23.78
N ILE A 328 11.65 -24.91 -23.28
CA ILE A 328 12.08 -24.97 -21.87
C ILE A 328 13.15 -23.92 -21.63
N TRP A 329 14.20 -23.92 -22.45
CA TRP A 329 15.30 -22.97 -22.29
C TRP A 329 14.83 -21.52 -22.38
N SER A 330 13.97 -21.18 -23.35
CA SER A 330 13.38 -19.83 -23.41
C SER A 330 12.56 -19.49 -22.17
N SER A 331 11.77 -20.43 -21.64
CA SER A 331 10.98 -20.19 -20.42
C SER A 331 11.87 -20.00 -19.19
N VAL A 332 12.91 -20.82 -19.03
CA VAL A 332 13.87 -20.72 -17.93
C VAL A 332 14.68 -19.42 -18.02
N ILE A 333 15.14 -19.06 -19.23
CA ILE A 333 15.87 -17.80 -19.46
C ILE A 333 15.01 -16.60 -19.08
N VAL A 334 13.73 -16.57 -19.46
CA VAL A 334 12.80 -15.49 -19.07
C VAL A 334 12.66 -15.37 -17.55
N VAL A 335 12.55 -16.50 -16.84
CA VAL A 335 12.47 -16.47 -15.37
C VAL A 335 13.79 -15.98 -14.77
N LEU A 336 14.93 -16.45 -15.28
CA LEU A 336 16.26 -16.05 -14.81
C LEU A 336 16.54 -14.56 -15.05
N THR A 337 16.18 -14.03 -16.22
CA THR A 337 16.35 -12.60 -16.50
C THR A 337 15.50 -11.75 -15.56
N LEU A 338 14.27 -12.17 -15.27
CA LEU A 338 13.40 -11.45 -14.33
C LEU A 338 13.89 -11.54 -12.88
N LEU A 339 14.46 -12.68 -12.46
CA LEU A 339 15.12 -12.80 -11.16
C LEU A 339 16.26 -11.76 -11.04
N ILE A 340 17.11 -11.65 -12.07
CA ILE A 340 18.23 -10.70 -12.05
C ILE A 340 17.74 -9.25 -12.09
N LEU A 341 16.80 -8.91 -12.96
CA LEU A 341 16.29 -7.53 -13.11
C LEU A 341 15.63 -7.01 -11.83
N HIS A 342 14.96 -7.88 -11.07
CA HIS A 342 14.27 -7.51 -9.83
C HIS A 342 15.10 -7.71 -8.56
N ILE A 343 16.42 -7.98 -8.67
CA ILE A 343 17.28 -8.17 -7.50
C ILE A 343 17.31 -6.95 -6.57
N HIS A 344 17.06 -5.75 -7.10
CA HIS A 344 16.96 -4.54 -6.30
C HIS A 344 15.76 -4.59 -5.32
N GLU A 345 14.65 -5.25 -5.67
CA GLU A 345 13.48 -5.36 -4.78
C GLU A 345 13.83 -6.14 -3.50
N ILE A 346 14.61 -7.23 -3.59
CA ILE A 346 15.02 -8.02 -2.43
C ILE A 346 16.08 -7.31 -1.56
N ILE A 347 16.97 -6.53 -2.18
CA ILE A 347 18.04 -5.79 -1.48
C ILE A 347 17.45 -4.66 -0.62
N PHE A 348 16.53 -3.88 -1.20
CA PHE A 348 15.99 -2.66 -0.59
C PHE A 348 14.69 -2.88 0.21
N SER A 349 14.08 -4.07 0.18
CA SER A 349 12.94 -4.39 1.05
C SER A 349 13.38 -4.46 2.53
N LYS A 350 12.62 -3.85 3.43
CA LYS A 350 12.84 -3.90 4.88
C LYS A 350 11.51 -4.03 5.61
N SER A 351 11.51 -4.77 6.72
CA SER A 351 10.40 -4.74 7.69
C SER A 351 10.55 -3.54 8.63
N ILE A 352 9.49 -2.77 8.80
CA ILE A 352 9.41 -1.62 9.70
C ILE A 352 8.37 -1.94 10.77
N ASP A 353 8.75 -1.80 12.03
CA ASP A 353 7.84 -1.86 13.17
C ASP A 353 7.33 -0.44 13.45
N GLU A 354 6.02 -0.24 13.40
CA GLU A 354 5.42 1.06 13.67
C GLU A 354 5.10 1.18 15.17
N PRO A 355 5.62 2.21 15.89
CA PRO A 355 5.67 2.21 17.36
C PRO A 355 4.30 2.16 18.05
N ASP A 356 3.23 2.60 17.39
CA ASP A 356 1.86 2.60 17.92
C ASP A 356 0.98 1.44 17.40
N SER A 357 1.49 0.64 16.46
CA SER A 357 0.74 -0.48 15.90
C SER A 357 1.52 -1.79 16.09
N ARG A 358 0.84 -2.87 16.50
CA ARG A 358 1.50 -4.17 16.68
C ARG A 358 1.90 -4.84 15.35
N VAL A 359 1.98 -4.11 14.24
CA VAL A 359 2.12 -4.67 12.90
C VAL A 359 3.43 -4.25 12.26
N ALA A 360 4.19 -5.24 11.77
CA ALA A 360 5.41 -5.03 10.99
C ALA A 360 5.05 -4.89 9.50
N LEU A 361 5.38 -3.74 8.91
CA LEU A 361 5.14 -3.41 7.49
C LEU A 361 6.37 -3.75 6.63
N CYS A 362 6.21 -4.42 5.49
CA CYS A 362 7.31 -4.70 4.58
C CYS A 362 7.38 -3.65 3.46
N VAL A 363 8.27 -2.66 3.59
CA VAL A 363 8.39 -1.53 2.65
C VAL A 363 9.71 -1.61 1.88
N ILE A 364 9.69 -1.18 0.62
CA ILE A 364 10.91 -1.01 -0.17
C ILE A 364 11.49 0.38 0.14
N ASP A 365 12.62 0.40 0.84
CA ASP A 365 13.31 1.61 1.27
C ASP A 365 14.52 1.87 0.38
N PHE A 366 14.41 2.87 -0.49
CA PHE A 366 15.50 3.31 -1.36
C PHE A 366 16.40 4.40 -0.74
N ALA A 367 16.28 4.70 0.56
CA ALA A 367 17.16 5.61 1.32
C ALA A 367 17.54 6.91 0.57
N GLY A 368 16.54 7.61 0.00
CA GLY A 368 16.76 8.87 -0.73
C GLY A 368 17.40 8.73 -2.12
N GLN A 369 17.66 7.52 -2.62
CA GLN A 369 18.21 7.27 -3.95
C GLN A 369 17.12 7.39 -5.03
N SER A 370 16.92 8.62 -5.51
CA SER A 370 15.92 8.96 -6.53
C SER A 370 16.08 8.18 -7.84
N ILE A 371 17.32 7.81 -8.20
CA ILE A 371 17.64 7.05 -9.41
C ILE A 371 17.04 5.64 -9.35
N ILE A 372 17.28 4.90 -8.25
CA ILE A 372 16.78 3.53 -8.09
C ILE A 372 15.26 3.53 -7.95
N THR A 373 14.71 4.54 -7.27
CA THR A 373 13.27 4.76 -7.14
C THR A 373 12.60 4.91 -8.51
N ASN A 374 13.14 5.79 -9.36
CA ASN A 374 12.64 6.00 -10.71
C ASN A 374 12.82 4.75 -11.58
N TYR A 375 13.95 4.06 -11.45
CA TYR A 375 14.19 2.79 -12.14
C TYR A 375 13.15 1.73 -11.77
N ASN A 376 12.88 1.48 -10.48
CA ASN A 376 11.91 0.49 -10.04
C ASN A 376 10.50 0.81 -10.57
N ARG A 377 10.11 2.09 -10.54
CA ARG A 377 8.81 2.55 -11.05
C ARG A 377 8.68 2.31 -12.55
N ILE A 378 9.66 2.74 -13.34
CA ILE A 378 9.67 2.56 -14.80
C ILE A 378 9.73 1.07 -15.13
N SER A 379 10.60 0.32 -14.47
CA SER A 379 10.75 -1.11 -14.66
C SER A 379 9.43 -1.84 -14.40
N THR A 380 8.79 -1.59 -13.25
CA THR A 380 7.50 -2.20 -12.92
C THR A 380 6.44 -1.87 -13.98
N LEU A 381 6.33 -0.60 -14.39
CA LEU A 381 5.40 -0.19 -15.44
C LEU A 381 5.66 -0.92 -16.77
N LEU A 382 6.92 -1.00 -17.20
CA LEU A 382 7.30 -1.68 -18.45
C LEU A 382 6.98 -3.17 -18.40
N HIS A 383 7.22 -3.84 -17.27
CA HIS A 383 6.92 -5.26 -17.10
C HIS A 383 5.42 -5.57 -17.08
N TYR A 384 4.56 -4.58 -16.82
CA TYR A 384 3.12 -4.72 -17.00
C TYR A 384 2.66 -4.38 -18.43
N VAL A 385 3.13 -3.26 -18.98
CA VAL A 385 2.64 -2.72 -20.26
C VAL A 385 3.20 -3.48 -21.46
N ILE A 386 4.49 -3.84 -21.48
CA ILE A 386 5.12 -4.48 -22.64
C ILE A 386 4.51 -5.87 -22.92
N PRO A 387 4.40 -6.80 -21.96
CA PRO A 387 3.75 -8.10 -22.19
C PRO A 387 2.34 -7.95 -22.77
N PHE A 388 1.60 -6.97 -22.28
CA PHE A 388 0.26 -6.67 -22.78
C PHE A 388 0.28 -6.21 -24.25
N LEU A 389 1.08 -5.20 -24.61
CA LEU A 389 1.17 -4.71 -25.99
C LEU A 389 1.58 -5.82 -26.94
N VAL A 390 2.56 -6.64 -26.54
CA VAL A 390 3.01 -7.81 -27.30
C VAL A 390 1.87 -8.79 -27.53
N GLN A 391 1.05 -9.10 -26.51
CA GLN A 391 -0.07 -10.01 -26.64
C GLN A 391 -1.14 -9.48 -27.60
N VAL A 392 -1.55 -8.21 -27.46
CA VAL A 392 -2.57 -7.60 -28.33
C VAL A 392 -2.11 -7.59 -29.78
N ILE A 393 -0.88 -7.14 -30.04
CA ILE A 393 -0.31 -7.10 -31.39
C ILE A 393 -0.20 -8.52 -31.94
N SER A 394 0.34 -9.47 -31.17
CA SER A 394 0.56 -10.84 -31.64
C SER A 394 -0.75 -11.57 -31.97
N VAL A 395 -1.77 -11.43 -31.13
CA VAL A 395 -3.09 -12.03 -31.37
C VAL A 395 -3.79 -11.39 -32.58
N THR A 396 -3.70 -10.06 -32.71
CA THR A 396 -4.27 -9.36 -33.87
C THR A 396 -3.64 -9.85 -35.17
N LEU A 397 -2.30 -9.93 -35.22
CA LEU A 397 -1.57 -10.45 -36.37
C LEU A 397 -1.92 -11.93 -36.64
N LEU A 398 -2.03 -12.76 -35.59
CA LEU A 398 -2.38 -14.17 -35.71
C LEU A 398 -3.72 -14.34 -36.43
N ILE A 399 -4.75 -13.57 -36.05
CA ILE A 399 -6.08 -13.63 -36.67
C ILE A 399 -6.02 -13.17 -38.13
N VAL A 400 -5.33 -12.06 -38.40
CA VAL A 400 -5.20 -11.53 -39.76
C VAL A 400 -4.51 -12.55 -40.67
N PHE A 401 -3.40 -13.15 -40.25
CA PHE A 401 -2.66 -14.13 -41.05
C PHE A 401 -3.42 -15.44 -41.22
N THR A 402 -4.03 -15.97 -40.16
CA THR A 402 -4.85 -17.19 -40.26
C THR A 402 -6.04 -16.99 -41.20
N THR A 403 -6.70 -15.83 -41.12
CA THR A 403 -7.84 -15.51 -41.99
C THR A 403 -7.41 -15.35 -43.44
N ARG A 404 -6.32 -14.62 -43.72
CA ARG A 404 -5.76 -14.46 -45.08
C ARG A 404 -5.38 -15.81 -45.70
N ARG A 405 -4.75 -16.71 -44.93
CA ARG A 405 -4.43 -18.06 -45.43
C ARG A 405 -5.66 -18.89 -45.76
N ARG A 406 -6.69 -18.86 -44.91
CA ARG A 406 -7.95 -19.57 -45.17
C ARG A 406 -8.68 -18.97 -46.38
N ALA A 407 -8.68 -17.65 -46.54
CA ALA A 407 -9.25 -17.00 -47.72
C ALA A 407 -8.53 -17.43 -49.01
N LYS A 408 -7.19 -17.50 -48.99
CA LYS A 408 -6.39 -17.99 -50.13
C LYS A 408 -6.70 -19.46 -50.45
N ALA A 409 -6.94 -20.30 -49.44
CA ALA A 409 -7.25 -21.72 -49.61
C ALA A 409 -8.68 -22.00 -50.12
N LEU A 410 -9.68 -21.19 -49.74
CA LEU A 410 -11.07 -21.37 -50.17
C LEU A 410 -11.39 -20.74 -51.54
N GLY A 411 -10.49 -19.93 -52.11
CA GLY A 411 -10.77 -19.14 -53.32
C GLY A 411 -11.79 -18.01 -53.05
N SER A 412 -11.93 -17.06 -53.99
CA SER A 412 -12.69 -15.79 -53.83
C SER A 412 -14.20 -15.90 -53.53
N LYS A 413 -14.72 -17.07 -53.17
CA LYS A 413 -16.15 -17.36 -53.00
C LYS A 413 -16.79 -16.74 -51.75
N ILE A 414 -16.01 -16.26 -50.77
CA ILE A 414 -16.53 -15.75 -49.49
C ILE A 414 -15.89 -14.38 -49.17
N LYS A 415 -16.70 -13.41 -48.72
CA LYS A 415 -16.22 -12.09 -48.30
C LYS A 415 -15.27 -12.22 -47.10
N LEU A 416 -14.12 -11.54 -47.15
CA LEU A 416 -13.09 -11.57 -46.10
C LEU A 416 -13.65 -11.22 -44.71
N ILE A 417 -14.62 -10.31 -44.63
CA ILE A 417 -15.28 -9.89 -43.39
C ILE A 417 -16.09 -11.04 -42.76
N GLU A 418 -16.79 -11.84 -43.56
CA GLU A 418 -17.53 -13.01 -43.05
C GLU A 418 -16.58 -14.09 -42.56
N LEU A 419 -15.45 -14.27 -43.27
CA LEU A 419 -14.41 -15.20 -42.85
C LEU A 419 -13.74 -14.74 -41.54
N LEU A 420 -13.50 -13.43 -41.39
CA LEU A 420 -13.01 -12.82 -40.15
C LEU A 420 -13.98 -13.03 -38.98
N LYS A 421 -15.28 -12.75 -39.16
CA LYS A 421 -16.31 -12.99 -38.13
C LYS A 421 -16.35 -14.47 -37.71
N LYS A 422 -16.26 -15.39 -38.69
CA LYS A 422 -16.19 -16.83 -38.41
C LYS A 422 -14.90 -17.19 -37.66
N GLN A 423 -13.75 -16.62 -38.04
CA GLN A 423 -12.48 -16.84 -37.33
C GLN A 423 -12.54 -16.32 -35.89
N PHE A 424 -13.07 -15.13 -35.65
CA PHE A 424 -13.25 -14.60 -34.30
C PHE A 424 -14.12 -15.53 -33.44
N LYS A 425 -15.21 -16.07 -34.00
CA LYS A 425 -16.07 -17.01 -33.28
C LYS A 425 -15.37 -18.35 -33.00
N THR A 426 -14.59 -18.85 -33.96
CA THR A 426 -13.85 -20.12 -33.83
C THR A 426 -12.62 -20.01 -32.92
N GLN A 427 -11.95 -18.86 -32.91
CA GLN A 427 -10.71 -18.62 -32.18
C GLN A 427 -10.91 -17.74 -30.94
N LYS A 428 -12.12 -17.76 -30.36
CA LYS A 428 -12.47 -16.85 -29.26
C LYS A 428 -11.54 -16.90 -28.05
N GLU A 429 -10.98 -18.08 -27.83
CA GLU A 429 -10.03 -18.44 -26.78
C GLU A 429 -8.76 -17.59 -26.83
N LEU A 430 -8.36 -17.14 -28.03
CA LEU A 430 -7.13 -16.37 -28.25
C LEU A 430 -7.25 -14.91 -27.82
N TYR A 431 -8.45 -14.33 -27.78
CA TYR A 431 -8.67 -12.94 -27.31
C TYR A 431 -9.20 -12.88 -25.87
N VAL A 432 -9.95 -13.89 -25.42
CA VAL A 432 -10.50 -13.90 -24.05
C VAL A 432 -9.37 -13.81 -23.01
N MET A 433 -8.24 -14.48 -23.23
CA MET A 433 -7.13 -14.46 -22.29
C MET A 433 -6.44 -13.07 -22.17
N PRO A 434 -5.98 -12.42 -23.24
CA PRO A 434 -5.47 -11.04 -23.15
C PRO A 434 -6.48 -10.07 -22.54
N CYS A 435 -7.76 -10.18 -22.89
CA CYS A 435 -8.81 -9.34 -22.31
C CYS A 435 -8.95 -9.54 -20.80
N ILE A 436 -8.93 -10.78 -20.32
CA ILE A 436 -8.97 -11.08 -18.88
C ILE A 436 -7.74 -10.51 -18.20
N ILE A 437 -6.54 -10.68 -18.75
CA ILE A 437 -5.31 -10.09 -18.16
C ILE A 437 -5.47 -8.57 -18.02
N VAL A 438 -5.92 -7.88 -19.07
CA VAL A 438 -6.11 -6.42 -19.05
C VAL A 438 -7.14 -6.01 -18.02
N LEU A 439 -8.34 -6.58 -18.09
CA LEU A 439 -9.44 -6.22 -17.20
C LEU A 439 -9.11 -6.53 -15.73
N SER A 440 -8.20 -7.48 -15.49
CA SER A 440 -7.76 -7.85 -14.15
C SER A 440 -6.68 -6.94 -13.59
N VAL A 441 -5.69 -6.54 -14.41
CA VAL A 441 -4.51 -5.77 -13.95
C VAL A 441 -4.70 -4.26 -14.06
N LEU A 442 -5.46 -3.79 -15.06
CA LEU A 442 -5.65 -2.37 -15.34
C LEU A 442 -6.28 -1.60 -14.16
N PRO A 443 -7.31 -2.11 -13.46
CA PRO A 443 -7.89 -1.42 -12.31
C PRO A 443 -6.87 -1.19 -11.20
N GLU A 444 -6.06 -2.20 -10.87
CA GLU A 444 -5.01 -2.09 -9.85
C GLU A 444 -4.01 -0.98 -10.22
N ALA A 445 -3.53 -0.96 -11.46
CA ALA A 445 -2.58 0.03 -11.93
C ALA A 445 -3.17 1.45 -11.90
N ILE A 446 -4.36 1.66 -12.45
CA ILE A 446 -5.02 2.98 -12.50
C ILE A 446 -5.24 3.51 -11.09
N ILE A 447 -5.78 2.69 -10.19
CA ILE A 447 -6.11 3.11 -8.83
C ILE A 447 -4.83 3.34 -8.01
N SER A 448 -3.82 2.48 -8.15
CA SER A 448 -2.53 2.66 -7.47
C SER A 448 -1.85 3.96 -7.89
N PHE A 449 -1.86 4.31 -9.18
CA PHE A 449 -1.31 5.59 -9.65
C PHE A 449 -2.18 6.80 -9.30
N GLY A 450 -3.52 6.66 -9.36
CA GLY A 450 -4.44 7.77 -9.14
C GLY A 450 -4.65 8.16 -7.66
N LEU A 451 -4.54 7.19 -6.76
CA LEU A 451 -4.61 7.38 -5.31
C LEU A 451 -3.24 7.58 -4.67
N ALA A 452 -2.22 7.71 -5.51
CA ALA A 452 -0.88 7.90 -5.07
C ALA A 452 -0.75 9.08 -4.10
N CYS A 453 -0.10 8.88 -2.95
CA CYS A 453 0.26 9.98 -2.04
C CYS A 453 -0.96 10.74 -1.48
N LYS A 454 -2.13 10.08 -1.43
CA LYS A 454 -3.36 10.60 -0.80
C LYS A 454 -3.70 9.82 0.46
N GLN A 455 -4.23 10.52 1.47
CA GLN A 455 -4.84 9.88 2.63
C GLN A 455 -6.07 9.12 2.12
N LEU A 456 -6.01 7.78 2.18
CA LEU A 456 -7.07 6.91 1.67
C LEU A 456 -8.26 6.95 2.62
N HIS A 457 -9.45 7.15 2.08
CA HIS A 457 -10.69 6.80 2.77
C HIS A 457 -10.88 5.27 2.77
N ASP A 458 -11.64 4.76 3.73
CA ASP A 458 -11.89 3.31 3.89
C ASP A 458 -12.35 2.64 2.59
N TRP A 459 -13.32 3.24 1.87
CA TRP A 459 -13.83 2.68 0.62
C TRP A 459 -12.75 2.59 -0.48
N GLN A 460 -11.85 3.58 -0.55
CA GLN A 460 -10.77 3.63 -1.54
C GLN A 460 -9.75 2.51 -1.26
N ARG A 461 -9.42 2.31 0.01
CA ARG A 461 -8.53 1.24 0.48
C ARG A 461 -9.08 -0.14 0.12
N HIS A 462 -10.36 -0.41 0.42
CA HIS A 462 -10.99 -1.70 0.08
C HIS A 462 -11.17 -1.90 -1.42
N THR A 463 -11.43 -0.84 -2.18
CA THR A 463 -11.52 -0.90 -3.66
C THR A 463 -10.17 -1.27 -4.27
N LEU A 464 -9.08 -0.67 -3.78
CA LEU A 464 -7.74 -0.99 -4.22
C LEU A 464 -7.36 -2.43 -3.86
N LEU A 465 -7.72 -2.90 -2.66
CA LEU A 465 -7.48 -4.27 -2.24
C LEU A 465 -8.27 -5.28 -3.10
N ALA A 466 -9.51 -4.96 -3.46
CA ALA A 466 -10.30 -5.75 -4.40
C ALA A 466 -9.66 -5.78 -5.80
N ALA A 467 -9.17 -4.64 -6.30
CA ALA A 467 -8.46 -4.56 -7.57
C ALA A 467 -7.16 -5.38 -7.56
N TYR A 468 -6.42 -5.36 -6.45
CA TYR A 468 -5.22 -6.18 -6.24
C TYR A 468 -5.55 -7.68 -6.27
N LEU A 469 -6.61 -8.12 -5.59
CA LEU A 469 -7.03 -9.54 -5.65
C LEU A 469 -7.54 -9.93 -7.05
N LEU A 470 -8.22 -9.01 -7.73
CA LEU A 470 -8.69 -9.23 -9.10
C LEU A 470 -7.53 -9.45 -10.07
N SER A 471 -6.39 -8.79 -9.88
CA SER A 471 -5.22 -8.95 -10.76
C SER A 471 -4.63 -10.36 -10.78
N TYR A 472 -4.97 -11.20 -9.79
CA TYR A 472 -4.61 -12.62 -9.75
C TYR A 472 -5.58 -13.55 -10.52
N ALA A 473 -6.65 -13.02 -11.13
CA ALA A 473 -7.58 -13.84 -11.91
C ALA A 473 -6.91 -14.64 -13.05
N PRO A 474 -5.92 -14.13 -13.82
CA PRO A 474 -5.22 -14.91 -14.83
C PRO A 474 -4.52 -16.16 -14.28
N GLN A 475 -4.00 -16.09 -13.05
CA GLN A 475 -3.29 -17.18 -12.37
C GLN A 475 -4.26 -18.27 -11.88
N LEU A 476 -5.53 -17.93 -11.67
CA LEU A 476 -6.59 -18.85 -11.25
C LEU A 476 -7.21 -19.61 -12.41
N LEU A 477 -7.34 -18.96 -13.58
CA LEU A 477 -8.21 -19.43 -14.66
C LEU A 477 -7.47 -20.27 -15.72
N GLY A 478 -6.23 -20.73 -15.47
CA GLY A 478 -5.42 -21.45 -16.46
C GLY A 478 -6.13 -22.62 -17.15
N PHE A 479 -6.83 -23.47 -16.38
CA PHE A 479 -7.56 -24.61 -16.94
C PHE A 479 -8.76 -24.18 -17.80
N LEU A 480 -9.52 -23.21 -17.29
CA LEU A 480 -10.70 -22.66 -17.95
C LEU A 480 -10.35 -21.92 -19.24
N LEU A 481 -9.18 -21.27 -19.30
CA LEU A 481 -8.74 -20.47 -20.44
C LEU A 481 -7.98 -21.27 -21.48
N PHE A 482 -7.17 -22.25 -21.08
CA PHE A 482 -6.34 -23.00 -22.01
C PHE A 482 -6.90 -24.37 -22.35
N VAL A 483 -7.37 -25.14 -21.36
CA VAL A 483 -7.68 -26.56 -21.56
C VAL A 483 -9.11 -26.77 -22.02
N LEU A 484 -10.10 -26.21 -21.34
CA LEU A 484 -11.51 -26.41 -21.68
C LEU A 484 -11.90 -25.93 -23.08
N PRO A 485 -11.41 -24.79 -23.57
CA PRO A 485 -11.81 -24.29 -24.87
C PRO A 485 -11.20 -25.16 -26.01
N SER A 486 -9.93 -25.54 -25.87
CA SER A 486 -9.21 -26.34 -26.86
C SER A 486 -9.70 -27.79 -26.92
N SER A 487 -10.27 -28.20 -28.05
CA SER A 487 -10.71 -29.59 -28.29
C SER A 487 -9.56 -30.60 -28.12
N THR A 488 -8.35 -30.24 -28.55
CA THR A 488 -7.15 -31.07 -28.42
C THR A 488 -6.76 -31.28 -26.97
N TYR A 489 -6.69 -30.20 -26.17
CA TYR A 489 -6.28 -30.29 -24.77
C TYR A 489 -7.38 -30.92 -23.91
N LYS A 490 -8.64 -30.59 -24.18
CA LYS A 490 -9.81 -31.20 -23.52
C LYS A 490 -9.85 -32.72 -23.72
N ARG A 491 -9.55 -33.20 -24.93
CA ARG A 491 -9.44 -34.65 -25.20
C ARG A 491 -8.32 -35.29 -24.38
N GLU A 492 -7.13 -34.70 -24.37
CA GLU A 492 -6.02 -35.26 -23.60
C GLU A 492 -6.27 -35.21 -22.08
N PHE A 493 -6.99 -34.19 -21.58
CA PHE A 493 -7.44 -34.15 -20.19
C PHE A 493 -8.43 -35.27 -19.86
N SER A 494 -9.39 -35.57 -20.75
CA SER A 494 -10.38 -36.64 -20.54
C SER A 494 -9.77 -38.03 -20.30
N GLU A 495 -8.54 -38.24 -20.78
CA GLU A 495 -7.80 -39.49 -20.58
C GLU A 495 -7.06 -39.58 -19.24
N THR A 496 -7.02 -38.49 -18.47
CA THR A 496 -6.35 -38.44 -17.17
C THR A 496 -7.20 -39.06 -16.06
N PHE A 497 -6.54 -39.53 -15.00
CA PHE A 497 -7.22 -40.05 -13.82
C PHE A 497 -8.19 -39.04 -13.21
N MET A 498 -7.76 -37.77 -13.07
CA MET A 498 -8.62 -36.71 -12.52
C MET A 498 -9.89 -36.51 -13.34
N ALA A 499 -9.82 -36.53 -14.68
CA ALA A 499 -11.02 -36.42 -15.49
C ALA A 499 -11.95 -37.63 -15.35
N LYS A 500 -11.39 -38.84 -15.28
CA LYS A 500 -12.15 -40.09 -15.11
C LYS A 500 -12.84 -40.18 -13.74
N THR A 501 -12.23 -39.61 -12.69
CA THR A 501 -12.76 -39.63 -11.32
C THR A 501 -13.69 -38.46 -11.05
N PHE A 502 -13.26 -37.22 -11.32
CA PHE A 502 -13.99 -36.01 -10.94
C PHE A 502 -14.93 -35.47 -12.04
N PHE A 503 -14.69 -35.80 -13.32
CA PHE A 503 -15.45 -35.25 -14.46
C PHE A 503 -16.18 -36.32 -15.30
N LYS A 504 -16.39 -37.51 -14.74
CA LYS A 504 -16.97 -38.67 -15.45
C LYS A 504 -18.25 -38.31 -16.21
N ARG A 505 -19.21 -37.64 -15.55
CA ARG A 505 -20.51 -37.21 -16.13
C ARG A 505 -20.37 -36.16 -17.24
N PHE A 506 -19.45 -35.21 -17.07
CA PHE A 506 -19.23 -34.11 -18.03
C PHE A 506 -18.65 -34.62 -19.35
N PHE A 507 -17.79 -35.64 -19.30
CA PHE A 507 -17.17 -36.22 -20.49
C PHE A 507 -17.98 -37.35 -21.13
N THR A 508 -18.83 -38.09 -20.38
CA THR A 508 -19.75 -39.08 -20.98
C THR A 508 -20.81 -38.43 -21.87
N GLN A 509 -21.42 -37.32 -21.46
CA GLN A 509 -22.38 -36.57 -22.32
C GLN A 509 -21.73 -35.97 -23.57
N ALA A 510 -20.46 -35.56 -23.48
CA ALA A 510 -19.74 -35.06 -24.64
C ALA A 510 -19.48 -36.20 -25.65
N ARG A 511 -19.16 -37.42 -25.17
CA ARG A 511 -18.87 -38.58 -26.03
C ARG A 511 -20.10 -39.00 -26.83
N GLU A 512 -21.28 -39.03 -26.24
CA GLU A 512 -22.56 -39.35 -26.92
C GLU A 512 -22.88 -38.38 -28.06
N LYS A 513 -22.52 -37.09 -27.92
CA LYS A 513 -22.74 -36.08 -28.96
C LYS A 513 -21.79 -36.20 -30.17
N TYR A 514 -20.67 -36.92 -30.03
CA TYR A 514 -19.69 -37.11 -31.12
C TYR A 514 -19.75 -38.50 -31.77
N THR A 515 -20.55 -39.43 -31.25
CA THR A 515 -20.83 -40.72 -31.89
C THR A 515 -22.08 -40.71 -32.79
N ILE A 516 -22.80 -39.58 -32.88
CA ILE A 516 -24.01 -39.40 -33.71
C ILE A 516 -23.73 -38.53 -34.96
N HIS A 517 -22.48 -38.17 -35.22
CA HIS A 517 -22.01 -37.57 -36.47
C HIS A 517 -20.75 -38.29 -36.93
#